data_AF-A0A8J7JRP7-F1
#
_entry.id   AF-A0A8J7JRP7-F1
#
_cell.length_a   1.000
_cell.length_b   1.000
_cell.length_c   1.000
_cell.angle_alpha   90.00
_cell.angle_beta   90.00
_cell.angle_gamma   90.00
#
_symmetry.space_group_name_H-M   'P 1'
#
loop_
_entity.id
_entity.type
_entity.pdbx_description
1 polymer ?
#
loop_
_entity_poly.entity_id
_entity_poly.type
_entity_poly.pdbx_seq_one_letter_code
_entity_poly.pdbx_strand_id
1 'polypeptide(L)'
;MHSSKSRNSGSSFARAAGAVCQLFARRDRRRWVFAIWGLLTALGWLWYLPFVSGRGVGFHGLAWAYSQLLAIALLLLLVGIVAIALGGMTLCVLLLMSLKPNWRRSAHRGVKKLLVLLLVEVLLFVALLPTLFLGYAPKASQVVSLWRTTYRAVYVAFPIDDNHGDIMLLNCHWLGPCHQVYRGSTDIISAGEADLAFNARTNQVGLRVQGQWVYVRSPNREPCTKSLALAANESECRFIPSS
;
A
#
# COMPACT_ATOMS: atom_id res chain seq x y z
N MET A 1 48.63 -47.27 36.24
CA MET A 1 47.32 -47.10 36.90
C MET A 1 46.71 -45.76 36.47
N HIS A 2 45.52 -45.83 35.88
CA HIS A 2 44.44 -44.85 35.59
C HIS A 2 44.71 -43.33 35.69
N SER A 3 44.46 -42.56 34.62
CA SER A 3 43.17 -41.91 34.23
C SER A 3 42.90 -40.64 35.07
N SER A 4 42.64 -39.45 34.51
CA SER A 4 41.56 -39.18 33.56
C SER A 4 41.79 -37.93 32.70
N LYS A 5 41.59 -38.08 31.38
CA LYS A 5 41.26 -36.99 30.47
C LYS A 5 39.84 -36.49 30.79
N SER A 6 39.73 -35.30 31.37
CA SER A 6 38.47 -34.55 31.42
C SER A 6 38.15 -34.01 30.02
N ARG A 7 37.26 -34.72 29.32
CA ARG A 7 36.63 -34.28 28.07
C ARG A 7 35.76 -33.06 28.35
N ASN A 8 36.11 -31.92 27.77
CA ASN A 8 35.23 -30.77 27.60
C ASN A 8 33.97 -31.19 26.82
N SER A 9 32.92 -31.59 27.53
CA SER A 9 31.57 -31.75 27.01
C SER A 9 30.91 -30.37 26.91
N GLY A 10 31.34 -29.56 25.96
CA GLY A 10 30.54 -28.42 25.52
C GLY A 10 29.24 -28.94 24.94
N SER A 11 28.12 -28.70 25.64
CA SER A 11 26.80 -29.22 25.28
C SER A 11 26.48 -28.91 23.82
N SER A 12 25.85 -29.86 23.12
CA SER A 12 25.36 -29.68 21.74
C SER A 12 24.46 -28.44 21.63
N PHE A 13 23.76 -28.10 22.72
CA PHE A 13 22.95 -26.89 22.85
C PHE A 13 23.76 -25.58 22.81
N ALA A 14 24.93 -25.51 23.46
CA ALA A 14 25.79 -24.33 23.40
C ALA A 14 26.42 -24.13 22.00
N ARG A 15 26.70 -25.23 21.29
CA ARG A 15 27.16 -25.19 19.90
C ARG A 15 26.04 -24.82 18.92
N ALA A 16 24.80 -25.29 19.16
CA ALA A 16 23.63 -24.92 18.36
C ALA A 16 23.21 -23.45 18.58
N ALA A 17 23.22 -22.96 19.82
CA ALA A 17 22.96 -21.56 20.15
C ALA A 17 24.06 -20.64 19.57
N GLY A 18 25.32 -21.07 19.61
CA GLY A 18 26.43 -20.37 18.94
C GLY A 18 26.29 -20.32 17.42
N ALA A 19 25.80 -21.39 16.79
CA ALA A 19 25.57 -21.45 15.34
C ALA A 19 24.38 -20.57 14.90
N VAL A 20 23.31 -20.51 15.70
CA VAL A 20 22.17 -19.59 15.46
C VAL A 20 22.58 -18.13 15.69
N CYS A 21 23.41 -17.83 16.69
CA CYS A 21 23.96 -16.48 16.89
C CYS A 21 24.99 -16.08 15.81
N GLN A 22 25.74 -17.03 15.22
CA GLN A 22 26.68 -16.75 14.12
C GLN A 22 25.98 -16.51 12.77
N LEU A 23 24.80 -17.10 12.55
CA LEU A 23 23.89 -16.75 11.44
C LEU A 23 23.40 -15.28 11.50
N PHE A 24 23.54 -14.63 12.65
CA PHE A 24 23.30 -13.19 12.83
C PHE A 24 24.60 -12.36 12.86
N ALA A 25 25.64 -12.80 12.17
CA ALA A 25 26.78 -11.93 11.87
C ALA A 25 26.31 -10.68 11.08
N ARG A 26 26.98 -9.53 11.31
CA ARG A 26 26.62 -8.21 10.73
C ARG A 26 26.33 -8.20 9.22
N ARG A 27 26.87 -9.16 8.46
CA ARG A 27 26.67 -9.31 7.01
C ARG A 27 25.31 -9.90 6.65
N ASP A 28 24.80 -10.83 7.46
CA ASP A 28 23.46 -11.42 7.29
C ASP A 28 22.38 -10.46 7.79
N ARG A 29 22.66 -9.67 8.83
CA ARG A 29 21.71 -8.65 9.31
C ARG A 29 21.30 -7.66 8.22
N ARG A 30 22.22 -7.21 7.36
CA ARG A 30 21.89 -6.31 6.23
C ARG A 30 21.01 -7.00 5.19
N ARG A 31 21.31 -8.26 4.84
CA ARG A 31 20.50 -9.03 3.90
C ARG A 31 19.08 -9.24 4.41
N TRP A 32 18.94 -9.58 5.69
CA TRP A 32 17.64 -9.71 6.34
C TRP A 32 16.87 -8.39 6.38
N VAL A 33 17.53 -7.25 6.64
CA VAL A 33 16.87 -5.94 6.58
C VAL A 33 16.31 -5.67 5.19
N PHE A 34 17.08 -5.88 4.12
CA PHE A 34 16.58 -5.69 2.75
C PHE A 34 15.50 -6.71 2.36
N ALA A 35 15.63 -7.96 2.80
CA ALA A 35 14.63 -9.00 2.53
C ALA A 35 13.30 -8.70 3.22
N ILE A 36 13.33 -8.34 4.51
CA ILE A 36 12.15 -7.92 5.28
C ILE A 36 11.53 -6.67 4.66
N TRP A 37 12.36 -5.67 4.34
CA TRP A 37 11.90 -4.45 3.68
C TRP A 37 11.22 -4.74 2.33
N GLY A 38 11.84 -5.59 1.50
CA GLY A 38 11.28 -5.99 0.21
C GLY A 38 9.97 -6.74 0.36
N LEU A 39 9.88 -7.65 1.33
CA LEU A 39 8.65 -8.38 1.63
C LEU A 39 7.53 -7.44 2.09
N LEU A 40 7.81 -6.54 3.03
CA LEU A 40 6.82 -5.57 3.53
C LEU A 40 6.35 -4.63 2.41
N THR A 41 7.28 -4.18 1.56
CA THR A 41 6.96 -3.33 0.41
C THR A 41 6.09 -4.09 -0.59
N ALA A 42 6.45 -5.32 -0.94
CA ALA A 42 5.68 -6.15 -1.86
C ALA A 42 4.27 -6.45 -1.31
N LEU A 43 4.16 -6.75 -0.01
CA LEU A 43 2.87 -6.92 0.65
C LEU A 43 2.05 -5.63 0.60
N GLY A 44 2.64 -4.49 0.96
CA GLY A 44 1.97 -3.18 0.89
C GLY A 44 1.41 -2.89 -0.50
N TRP A 45 2.20 -3.16 -1.54
CA TRP A 45 1.76 -3.06 -2.94
C TRP A 45 0.61 -4.02 -3.27
N LEU A 46 0.72 -5.30 -2.90
CA LEU A 46 -0.32 -6.30 -3.18
C LEU A 46 -1.68 -5.93 -2.58
N TRP A 47 -1.69 -5.38 -1.36
CA TRP A 47 -2.93 -4.96 -0.69
C TRP A 47 -3.48 -3.63 -1.23
N TYR A 48 -2.70 -2.89 -2.03
CA TYR A 48 -3.05 -1.60 -2.64
C TYR A 48 -3.53 -1.72 -4.10
N LEU A 49 -2.93 -2.63 -4.87
CA LEU A 49 -3.26 -2.90 -6.27
C LEU A 49 -4.76 -3.11 -6.58
N PRO A 50 -5.59 -3.67 -5.68
CA PRO A 50 -7.02 -3.83 -5.92
C PRO A 50 -7.76 -2.50 -6.09
N PHE A 51 -7.30 -1.43 -5.46
CA PHE A 51 -7.91 -0.10 -5.57
C PHE A 51 -7.52 0.60 -6.88
N VAL A 52 -6.42 0.19 -7.52
CA VAL A 52 -6.02 0.67 -8.85
C VAL A 52 -6.76 -0.13 -9.93
N SER A 53 -6.64 -1.46 -9.87
CA SER A 53 -7.15 -2.37 -10.90
C SER A 53 -8.65 -2.65 -10.81
N GLY A 54 -9.26 -2.36 -9.65
CA GLY A 54 -10.65 -2.66 -9.34
C GLY A 54 -10.97 -4.15 -9.24
N ARG A 55 -9.94 -4.99 -9.02
CA ARG A 55 -10.05 -6.44 -8.89
C ARG A 55 -9.26 -6.94 -7.68
N GLY A 56 -9.81 -7.92 -6.99
CA GLY A 56 -9.12 -8.61 -5.88
C GLY A 56 -9.53 -8.13 -4.48
N VAL A 57 -8.68 -8.43 -3.51
CA VAL A 57 -8.91 -8.18 -2.08
C VAL A 57 -7.92 -7.14 -1.59
N GLY A 58 -8.43 -5.99 -1.17
CA GLY A 58 -7.61 -4.88 -0.67
C GLY A 58 -7.75 -4.69 0.84
N PHE A 59 -6.83 -3.94 1.44
CA PHE A 59 -6.94 -3.54 2.83
C PHE A 59 -7.21 -2.03 2.92
N HIS A 60 -8.44 -1.66 3.29
CA HIS A 60 -8.91 -0.27 3.29
C HIS A 60 -8.02 0.66 4.12
N GLY A 61 -7.65 0.25 5.34
CA GLY A 61 -6.85 1.10 6.25
C GLY A 61 -5.44 1.39 5.73
N LEU A 62 -4.88 0.46 4.96
CA LEU A 62 -3.55 0.58 4.38
C LEU A 62 -3.60 1.51 3.16
N ALA A 63 -4.63 1.38 2.32
CA ALA A 63 -4.83 2.32 1.21
C ALA A 63 -5.06 3.75 1.70
N TRP A 64 -5.84 3.93 2.77
CA TRP A 64 -6.00 5.22 3.41
C TRP A 64 -4.66 5.74 3.98
N ALA A 65 -3.90 4.91 4.71
CA ALA A 65 -2.60 5.32 5.23
C ALA A 65 -1.62 5.76 4.12
N TYR A 66 -1.56 5.03 3.01
CA TYR A 66 -0.74 5.42 1.85
C TYR A 66 -1.19 6.77 1.26
N SER A 67 -2.49 7.04 1.15
CA SER A 67 -2.96 8.33 0.64
C SER A 67 -2.54 9.53 1.48
N GLN A 68 -2.39 9.36 2.80
CA GLN A 68 -1.92 10.42 3.69
C GLN A 68 -0.42 10.72 3.53
N LEU A 69 0.33 9.80 2.93
CA LEU A 69 1.77 9.93 2.72
C LEU A 69 2.12 10.66 1.42
N LEU A 70 1.14 11.11 0.63
CA LEU A 70 1.38 11.80 -0.65
C LEU A 70 2.33 13.00 -0.52
N ALA A 71 2.08 13.89 0.44
CA ALA A 71 2.93 15.08 0.65
C ALA A 71 4.37 14.69 1.01
N ILE A 72 4.54 13.65 1.82
CA ILE A 72 5.85 13.10 2.19
C ILE A 72 6.53 12.49 0.96
N ALA A 73 5.80 11.76 0.12
CA ALA A 73 6.34 11.18 -1.11
C ALA A 73 6.78 12.25 -2.12
N LEU A 74 6.01 13.34 -2.27
CA LEU A 74 6.37 14.47 -3.12
C LEU A 74 7.62 15.20 -2.60
N LEU A 75 7.72 15.43 -1.28
CA LEU A 75 8.91 15.99 -0.65
C LEU A 75 10.13 15.10 -0.86
N LEU A 76 9.99 13.79 -0.69
CA LEU A 76 11.07 12.83 -0.92
C LEU A 76 11.46 12.73 -2.39
N LEU A 77 10.52 12.86 -3.33
CA LEU A 77 10.82 12.96 -4.76
C LEU A 77 11.69 14.19 -5.04
N LEU A 78 11.34 15.35 -4.47
CA LEU A 78 12.11 16.58 -4.62
C LEU A 78 13.51 16.45 -4.04
N VAL A 79 13.62 15.90 -2.82
CA VAL A 79 14.92 15.59 -2.19
C VAL A 79 15.72 14.63 -3.06
N GLY A 80 15.09 13.61 -3.63
CA GLY A 80 15.69 12.66 -4.56
C GLY A 80 16.31 13.29 -5.79
N ILE A 81 15.58 14.21 -6.44
CA ILE A 81 16.09 14.94 -7.61
C ILE A 81 17.36 15.73 -7.24
N VAL A 82 17.34 16.44 -6.10
CA VAL A 82 18.48 17.20 -5.60
C VAL A 82 19.65 16.27 -5.22
N ALA A 83 19.37 15.16 -4.55
CA ALA A 83 20.35 14.18 -4.11
C ALA A 83 21.03 13.48 -5.30
N ILE A 84 20.31 13.21 -6.39
CA ILE A 84 20.89 12.66 -7.62
C ILE A 84 21.84 13.68 -8.26
N ALA A 85 21.45 14.96 -8.35
CA ALA A 85 22.31 16.00 -8.92
C ALA A 85 23.59 16.20 -8.10
N LEU A 86 23.47 16.39 -6.78
CA LEU A 86 24.61 16.54 -5.87
C LEU A 86 25.44 15.26 -5.76
N GLY A 87 24.79 14.10 -5.77
CA GLY A 87 25.42 12.79 -5.75
C GLY A 87 26.24 12.53 -7.00
N GLY A 88 25.74 12.89 -8.19
CA GLY A 88 26.47 12.84 -9.45
C GLY A 88 27.75 13.69 -9.41
N MET A 89 27.63 14.95 -8.97
CA MET A 89 28.80 15.83 -8.79
C MET A 89 29.81 15.25 -7.80
N THR A 90 29.34 14.73 -6.67
CA THR A 90 30.18 14.11 -5.64
C THR A 90 30.88 12.85 -6.18
N LEU A 91 30.19 12.05 -6.98
CA LEU A 91 30.75 10.87 -7.63
C LEU A 91 31.87 11.27 -8.61
N CYS A 92 31.67 12.30 -9.43
CA CYS A 92 32.69 12.84 -10.32
C CYS A 92 33.94 13.27 -9.55
N VAL A 93 33.77 14.03 -8.47
CA VAL A 93 34.90 14.46 -7.61
C VAL A 93 35.63 13.27 -7.01
N LEU A 94 34.89 12.27 -6.49
CA LEU A 94 35.48 11.06 -5.92
C LEU A 94 36.24 10.23 -6.96
N LEU A 95 35.73 10.15 -8.19
CA LEU A 95 36.40 9.47 -9.31
C LEU A 95 37.68 10.21 -9.70
N LEU A 96 37.66 11.54 -9.80
CA LEU A 96 38.86 12.35 -10.06
C LEU A 96 39.91 12.19 -8.96
N MET A 97 39.49 12.19 -7.69
CA MET A 97 40.37 11.92 -6.54
C MET A 97 40.96 10.51 -6.57
N SER A 98 40.26 9.53 -7.16
CA SER A 98 40.73 8.14 -7.25
C SER A 98 41.93 7.96 -8.19
N LEU A 99 42.17 8.92 -9.09
CA LEU A 99 43.33 8.92 -9.99
C LEU A 99 44.65 9.14 -9.23
N LYS A 100 44.61 9.80 -8.08
CA LYS A 100 45.80 9.96 -7.22
C LYS A 100 45.97 8.75 -6.29
N PRO A 101 47.13 8.07 -6.30
CA PRO A 101 47.33 6.84 -5.52
C PRO A 101 47.16 7.05 -4.01
N ASN A 102 47.54 8.23 -3.50
CA ASN A 102 47.41 8.58 -2.07
C ASN A 102 45.95 8.66 -1.60
N TRP A 103 45.02 8.98 -2.50
CA TRP A 103 43.61 9.21 -2.17
C TRP A 103 42.69 8.06 -2.59
N ARG A 104 43.20 7.11 -3.38
CA ARG A 104 42.44 6.00 -3.97
C ARG A 104 41.62 5.20 -2.95
N ARG A 105 42.19 4.88 -1.79
CA ARG A 105 41.46 4.14 -0.72
C ARG A 105 40.34 4.98 -0.09
N SER A 106 40.56 6.28 0.08
CA SER A 106 39.57 7.19 0.65
C SER A 106 38.41 7.41 -0.33
N ALA A 107 38.74 7.68 -1.60
CA ALA A 107 37.78 7.81 -2.68
C ALA A 107 36.87 6.58 -2.80
N HIS A 108 37.43 5.37 -2.78
CA HIS A 108 36.64 4.14 -2.88
C HIS A 108 35.68 3.93 -1.70
N ARG A 109 36.09 4.30 -0.47
CA ARG A 109 35.19 4.30 0.70
C ARG A 109 34.06 5.33 0.54
N GLY A 110 34.38 6.51 0.00
CA GLY A 110 33.42 7.57 -0.31
C GLY A 110 32.37 7.09 -1.31
N VAL A 111 32.80 6.52 -2.44
CA VAL A 111 31.90 5.97 -3.48
C VAL A 111 30.99 4.91 -2.88
N LYS A 112 31.51 3.99 -2.06
CA LYS A 112 30.69 2.96 -1.41
C LYS A 112 29.61 3.55 -0.49
N LYS A 113 29.91 4.62 0.27
CA LYS A 113 28.93 5.30 1.12
C LYS A 113 27.87 6.01 0.28
N LEU A 114 28.29 6.72 -0.77
CA LEU A 114 27.40 7.42 -1.69
C LEU A 114 26.41 6.45 -2.37
N LEU A 115 26.92 5.31 -2.87
CA LEU A 115 26.07 4.27 -3.48
C LEU A 115 25.05 3.70 -2.49
N VAL A 116 25.42 3.51 -1.21
CA VAL A 116 24.48 3.03 -0.19
C VAL A 116 23.41 4.08 0.10
N LEU A 117 23.77 5.37 0.15
CA LEU A 117 22.79 6.45 0.35
C LEU A 117 21.79 6.52 -0.79
N LEU A 118 22.28 6.54 -2.04
CA LEU A 118 21.41 6.53 -3.24
C LEU A 118 20.53 5.28 -3.29
N LEU A 119 21.06 4.12 -2.89
CA LEU A 119 20.25 2.89 -2.81
C LEU A 119 19.12 3.03 -1.78
N VAL A 120 19.39 3.57 -0.59
CA VAL A 120 18.36 3.78 0.44
C VAL A 120 17.27 4.71 -0.05
N GLU A 121 17.64 5.77 -0.76
CA GLU A 121 16.71 6.72 -1.37
C GLU A 121 15.82 6.07 -2.43
N VAL A 122 16.40 5.29 -3.35
CA VAL A 122 15.65 4.53 -4.35
C VAL A 122 14.68 3.55 -3.69
N LEU A 123 15.12 2.83 -2.65
CA LEU A 123 14.26 1.92 -1.92
C LEU A 123 13.08 2.69 -1.30
N LEU A 124 13.35 3.77 -0.58
CA LEU A 124 12.30 4.60 0.01
C LEU A 124 11.27 5.09 -1.03
N PHE A 125 11.76 5.50 -2.21
CA PHE A 125 10.90 5.89 -3.32
C PHE A 125 10.01 4.74 -3.81
N VAL A 126 10.56 3.54 -3.99
CA VAL A 126 9.80 2.34 -4.40
C VAL A 126 8.72 1.97 -3.38
N ALA A 127 9.00 2.13 -2.07
CA ALA A 127 8.00 1.88 -1.03
C ALA A 127 6.84 2.89 -1.04
N LEU A 128 7.11 4.14 -1.41
CA LEU A 128 6.12 5.22 -1.43
C LEU A 128 5.47 5.43 -2.78
N LEU A 129 5.96 4.77 -3.83
CA LEU A 129 5.42 4.87 -5.17
C LEU A 129 3.88 4.75 -5.25
N PRO A 130 3.21 3.83 -4.53
CA PRO A 130 1.75 3.70 -4.59
C PRO A 130 1.00 5.00 -4.25
N THR A 131 1.56 5.83 -3.37
CA THR A 131 0.98 7.12 -2.97
C THR A 131 0.92 8.12 -4.11
N LEU A 132 1.84 8.02 -5.09
CA LEU A 132 1.94 8.93 -6.22
C LEU A 132 0.96 8.57 -7.35
N PHE A 133 0.45 7.34 -7.36
CA PHE A 133 -0.39 6.82 -8.44
C PHE A 133 -1.89 6.80 -8.13
N LEU A 134 -2.26 6.86 -6.86
CA LEU A 134 -3.65 6.69 -6.46
C LEU A 134 -3.97 7.53 -5.22
N GLY A 135 -4.86 8.49 -5.39
CA GLY A 135 -5.52 9.21 -4.31
C GLY A 135 -6.67 8.36 -3.78
N TYR A 136 -6.82 8.32 -2.46
CA TYR A 136 -7.84 7.52 -1.80
C TYR A 136 -8.60 8.36 -0.77
N ALA A 137 -9.90 8.52 -0.97
CA ALA A 137 -10.74 9.34 -0.11
C ALA A 137 -11.99 8.54 0.34
N PRO A 138 -12.09 8.14 1.62
CA PRO A 138 -13.34 7.57 2.13
C PRO A 138 -14.46 8.61 2.10
N LYS A 139 -15.67 8.21 1.71
CA LYS A 139 -16.83 9.11 1.59
C LYS A 139 -17.96 8.73 2.54
N ALA A 140 -18.41 7.48 2.50
CA ALA A 140 -19.49 7.00 3.36
C ALA A 140 -19.21 5.59 3.87
N SER A 141 -19.82 5.22 5.00
CA SER A 141 -19.75 3.87 5.54
C SER A 141 -21.07 3.46 6.17
N GLN A 142 -21.53 2.25 5.86
CA GLN A 142 -22.74 1.67 6.42
C GLN A 142 -22.46 0.28 6.97
N VAL A 143 -22.75 0.08 8.25
CA VAL A 143 -22.69 -1.25 8.87
C VAL A 143 -24.04 -1.95 8.67
N VAL A 144 -24.00 -3.16 8.11
CA VAL A 144 -25.19 -4.02 7.98
C VAL A 144 -25.06 -5.16 8.97
N SER A 145 -25.63 -4.97 10.17
CA SER A 145 -25.53 -5.90 11.28
C SER A 145 -26.04 -7.30 10.92
N LEU A 146 -27.11 -7.38 10.12
CA LEU A 146 -27.71 -8.63 9.65
C LEU A 146 -26.72 -9.52 8.88
N TRP A 147 -25.79 -8.91 8.14
CA TRP A 147 -24.81 -9.63 7.31
C TRP A 147 -23.41 -9.66 7.93
N ARG A 148 -23.21 -9.01 9.08
CA ARG A 148 -21.90 -8.82 9.71
C ARG A 148 -20.86 -8.24 8.75
N THR A 149 -21.30 -7.34 7.87
CA THR A 149 -20.45 -6.68 6.88
C THR A 149 -20.53 -5.17 7.01
N THR A 150 -19.42 -4.52 6.68
CA THR A 150 -19.35 -3.06 6.59
C THR A 150 -19.18 -2.67 5.14
N TYR A 151 -20.11 -1.88 4.61
CA TYR A 151 -19.98 -1.29 3.29
C TYR A 151 -19.29 0.07 3.41
N ARG A 152 -18.35 0.35 2.50
CA ARG A 152 -17.62 1.61 2.45
C ARG A 152 -17.61 2.15 1.04
N ALA A 153 -18.10 3.38 0.85
CA ALA A 153 -17.97 4.12 -0.38
C ALA A 153 -16.65 4.90 -0.33
N VAL A 154 -15.82 4.72 -1.35
CA VAL A 154 -14.51 5.36 -1.43
C VAL A 154 -14.33 5.96 -2.82
N TYR A 155 -13.78 7.17 -2.86
CA TYR A 155 -13.39 7.83 -4.08
C TYR A 155 -11.90 7.59 -4.34
N VAL A 156 -11.59 7.25 -5.58
CA VAL A 156 -10.25 6.88 -5.99
C VAL A 156 -9.93 7.61 -7.28
N ALA A 157 -8.87 8.42 -7.29
CA ALA A 157 -8.49 9.23 -8.45
C ALA A 157 -6.97 9.31 -8.55
N PHE A 158 -6.44 9.97 -9.59
CA PHE A 158 -5.03 10.29 -9.63
C PHE A 158 -4.75 11.44 -8.65
N PRO A 159 -3.70 11.39 -7.80
CA PRO A 159 -3.53 12.39 -6.74
C PRO A 159 -3.30 13.83 -7.23
N ILE A 160 -2.85 14.00 -8.48
CA ILE A 160 -2.52 15.30 -9.07
C ILE A 160 -3.72 15.89 -9.85
N ASP A 161 -4.60 15.02 -10.37
CA ASP A 161 -5.84 15.41 -11.04
C ASP A 161 -6.98 14.59 -10.44
N ASP A 162 -7.58 15.16 -9.38
CA ASP A 162 -8.64 14.54 -8.61
C ASP A 162 -10.03 15.00 -9.05
N ASN A 163 -10.15 15.76 -10.15
CA ASN A 163 -11.44 16.23 -10.62
C ASN A 163 -12.32 15.07 -11.09
N HIS A 164 -11.69 14.05 -11.68
CA HIS A 164 -12.36 12.88 -12.26
C HIS A 164 -11.68 11.61 -11.76
N GLY A 165 -12.50 10.66 -11.33
CA GLY A 165 -12.02 9.41 -10.78
C GLY A 165 -13.12 8.38 -10.75
N ASP A 166 -12.95 7.41 -9.86
CA ASP A 166 -13.91 6.34 -9.65
C ASP A 166 -14.41 6.34 -8.21
N ILE A 167 -15.72 6.19 -8.06
CA ILE A 167 -16.33 5.81 -6.81
C ILE A 167 -16.45 4.29 -6.76
N MET A 168 -15.96 3.70 -5.67
CA MET A 168 -16.02 2.28 -5.41
C MET A 168 -16.87 2.00 -4.18
N LEU A 169 -17.72 0.98 -4.27
CA LEU A 169 -18.32 0.39 -3.07
C LEU A 169 -17.51 -0.84 -2.68
N LEU A 170 -17.06 -0.85 -1.43
CA LEU A 170 -16.32 -1.94 -0.84
C LEU A 170 -17.20 -2.67 0.15
N ASN A 171 -17.20 -4.00 0.08
CA ASN A 171 -17.70 -4.88 1.13
C ASN A 171 -16.51 -5.32 1.99
N CYS A 172 -16.45 -4.83 3.22
CA CYS A 172 -15.38 -5.12 4.18
C CYS A 172 -15.86 -6.08 5.26
N HIS A 173 -15.05 -7.09 5.54
CA HIS A 173 -15.20 -7.90 6.74
C HIS A 173 -14.59 -7.19 7.96
N TRP A 174 -15.03 -7.59 9.16
CA TRP A 174 -14.52 -7.06 10.44
C TRP A 174 -12.99 -7.00 10.47
N LEU A 175 -12.31 -8.07 10.04
CA LEU A 175 -10.85 -8.22 10.14
C LEU A 175 -10.05 -7.33 9.16
N GLY A 176 -10.72 -6.46 8.40
CA GLY A 176 -10.08 -5.47 7.54
C GLY A 176 -9.96 -5.76 6.04
N PRO A 177 -10.05 -7.01 5.51
CA PRO A 177 -10.04 -7.19 4.07
C PRO A 177 -11.36 -6.71 3.46
N CYS A 178 -11.23 -6.02 2.34
CA CYS A 178 -12.32 -5.41 1.60
C CYS A 178 -12.31 -5.91 0.16
N HIS A 179 -13.49 -6.20 -0.36
CA HIS A 179 -13.71 -6.57 -1.74
C HIS A 179 -14.52 -5.49 -2.43
N GLN A 180 -14.11 -5.11 -3.63
CA GLN A 180 -14.91 -4.23 -4.46
C GLN A 180 -16.18 -4.96 -4.90
N VAL A 181 -17.33 -4.36 -4.66
CA VAL A 181 -18.64 -4.83 -5.15
C VAL A 181 -19.18 -3.93 -6.25
N TYR A 182 -18.69 -2.70 -6.35
CA TYR A 182 -19.06 -1.74 -7.39
C TYR A 182 -17.92 -0.77 -7.68
N ARG A 183 -17.83 -0.31 -8.94
CA ARG A 183 -16.96 0.78 -9.39
C ARG A 183 -17.67 1.54 -10.50
N GLY A 184 -17.71 2.86 -10.39
CA GLY A 184 -18.26 3.74 -11.41
C GLY A 184 -17.46 5.04 -11.48
N SER A 185 -17.31 5.58 -12.69
CA SER A 185 -16.63 6.86 -12.87
C SER A 185 -17.52 8.01 -12.41
N THR A 186 -16.94 8.98 -11.72
CA THR A 186 -17.63 10.17 -11.22
C THR A 186 -16.63 11.31 -10.97
N ASP A 187 -17.14 12.52 -10.87
CA ASP A 187 -16.37 13.69 -10.46
C ASP A 187 -16.29 13.82 -8.93
N ILE A 188 -15.34 14.61 -8.45
CA ILE A 188 -15.09 14.78 -7.00
C ILE A 188 -16.26 15.39 -6.23
N ILE A 189 -17.04 16.27 -6.87
CA ILE A 189 -18.18 16.95 -6.25
C ILE A 189 -19.28 15.91 -6.02
N SER A 190 -19.64 15.17 -7.07
CA SER A 190 -20.59 14.07 -7.02
C SER A 190 -20.17 12.95 -6.06
N ALA A 191 -18.89 12.64 -5.98
CA ALA A 191 -18.35 11.70 -4.98
C ALA A 191 -18.42 12.26 -3.56
N GLY A 192 -18.37 13.59 -3.38
CA GLY A 192 -18.56 14.27 -2.10
C GLY A 192 -19.97 14.11 -1.55
N GLU A 193 -20.96 13.96 -2.41
CA GLU A 193 -22.36 13.69 -2.05
C GLU A 193 -22.66 12.21 -1.82
N ALA A 194 -21.63 11.36 -1.88
CA ALA A 194 -21.84 9.93 -1.80
C ALA A 194 -22.38 9.50 -0.44
N ASP A 195 -23.47 8.73 -0.45
CA ASP A 195 -24.12 8.24 0.76
C ASP A 195 -24.48 6.76 0.63
N LEU A 196 -24.64 6.08 1.76
CA LEU A 196 -24.99 4.67 1.83
C LEU A 196 -26.22 4.47 2.69
N ALA A 197 -27.16 3.66 2.21
CA ALA A 197 -28.34 3.29 2.95
C ALA A 197 -28.60 1.79 2.87
N PHE A 198 -29.14 1.24 3.95
CA PHE A 198 -29.59 -0.15 4.01
C PHE A 198 -31.10 -0.19 4.20
N ASN A 199 -31.82 -0.84 3.29
CA ASN A 199 -33.25 -1.08 3.42
C ASN A 199 -33.47 -2.50 3.95
N ALA A 200 -33.92 -2.60 5.20
CA ALA A 200 -34.16 -3.89 5.85
C ALA A 200 -35.36 -4.66 5.25
N ARG A 201 -36.37 -3.96 4.71
CA ARG A 201 -37.56 -4.59 4.13
C ARG A 201 -37.24 -5.32 2.83
N THR A 202 -36.44 -4.68 1.98
CA THR A 202 -35.98 -5.29 0.71
C THR A 202 -34.67 -6.05 0.85
N ASN A 203 -34.00 -5.93 2.00
CA ASN A 203 -32.69 -6.52 2.28
C ASN A 203 -31.65 -6.09 1.23
N GLN A 204 -31.54 -4.77 1.01
CA GLN A 204 -30.71 -4.16 -0.03
C GLN A 204 -29.81 -3.05 0.53
N VAL A 205 -28.62 -2.90 -0.05
CA VAL A 205 -27.76 -1.74 0.14
C VAL A 205 -27.78 -0.87 -1.11
N GLY A 206 -28.04 0.41 -0.90
CA GLY A 206 -27.98 1.45 -1.92
C GLY A 206 -26.77 2.35 -1.75
N LEU A 207 -26.27 2.84 -2.87
CA LEU A 207 -25.26 3.88 -2.97
C LEU A 207 -25.88 5.10 -3.65
N ARG A 208 -25.86 6.25 -3.00
CA ARG A 208 -26.26 7.52 -3.59
C ARG A 208 -25.03 8.18 -4.21
N VAL A 209 -25.08 8.50 -5.49
CA VAL A 209 -24.04 9.27 -6.20
C VAL A 209 -24.74 10.10 -7.28
N GLN A 210 -24.27 11.31 -7.57
CA GLN A 210 -24.89 12.22 -8.57
C GLN A 210 -26.39 12.45 -8.31
N GLY A 211 -26.77 12.60 -7.04
CA GLY A 211 -28.17 12.78 -6.64
C GLY A 211 -29.09 11.56 -6.81
N GLN A 212 -28.58 10.40 -7.27
CA GLN A 212 -29.39 9.21 -7.56
C GLN A 212 -28.99 8.02 -6.70
N TRP A 213 -29.99 7.24 -6.25
CA TRP A 213 -29.80 6.00 -5.50
C TRP A 213 -29.67 4.80 -6.45
N VAL A 214 -28.50 4.17 -6.46
CA VAL A 214 -28.22 2.95 -7.21
C VAL A 214 -28.29 1.76 -6.25
N TYR A 215 -29.03 0.73 -6.64
CA TYR A 215 -29.02 -0.57 -5.98
C TYR A 215 -27.71 -1.28 -6.28
N VAL A 216 -26.98 -1.67 -5.23
CA VAL A 216 -25.68 -2.30 -5.43
C VAL A 216 -25.69 -3.77 -5.03
N ARG A 217 -26.39 -4.16 -3.95
CA ARG A 217 -26.38 -5.57 -3.51
C ARG A 217 -27.55 -5.99 -2.63
N SER A 218 -27.95 -7.26 -2.81
CA SER A 218 -28.76 -8.08 -1.91
C SER A 218 -28.12 -9.48 -1.83
N PRO A 219 -28.24 -10.24 -0.73
CA PRO A 219 -27.57 -11.54 -0.58
C PRO A 219 -28.03 -12.59 -1.60
N ASN A 220 -29.24 -12.44 -2.13
CA ASN A 220 -29.90 -13.41 -3.01
C ASN A 220 -30.08 -12.89 -4.45
N ARG A 221 -29.44 -11.79 -4.82
CA ARG A 221 -29.52 -11.22 -6.17
C ARG A 221 -28.13 -10.85 -6.66
N GLU A 222 -27.93 -10.96 -7.97
CA GLU A 222 -26.69 -10.48 -8.57
C GLU A 222 -26.51 -8.98 -8.29
N PRO A 223 -25.28 -8.54 -7.99
CA PRO A 223 -25.00 -7.11 -7.82
C PRO A 223 -25.24 -6.39 -9.14
N CYS A 224 -25.78 -5.17 -9.10
CA CYS A 224 -25.87 -4.36 -10.30
C CYS A 224 -24.45 -3.94 -10.71
N THR A 225 -23.96 -4.51 -11.82
CA THR A 225 -22.61 -4.26 -12.35
C THR A 225 -22.58 -3.17 -13.42
N LYS A 226 -23.73 -2.60 -13.79
CA LYS A 226 -23.84 -1.55 -14.80
C LYS A 226 -23.33 -0.21 -14.25
N SER A 227 -22.73 0.60 -15.12
CA SER A 227 -22.25 1.94 -14.76
C SER A 227 -23.40 2.84 -14.27
N LEU A 228 -23.07 3.80 -13.41
CA LEU A 228 -24.02 4.69 -12.71
C LEU A 228 -25.06 5.33 -13.66
N ALA A 229 -24.62 5.80 -14.82
CA ALA A 229 -25.49 6.41 -15.84
C ALA A 229 -26.50 5.44 -16.47
N LEU A 230 -26.16 4.16 -16.59
CA LEU A 230 -27.04 3.11 -17.12
C LEU A 230 -27.93 2.51 -16.03
N ALA A 231 -27.41 2.36 -14.81
CA ALA A 231 -28.12 1.77 -13.68
C ALA A 231 -29.28 2.64 -13.16
N ALA A 232 -29.20 3.97 -13.29
CA ALA A 232 -30.26 4.87 -12.85
C ALA A 232 -31.53 4.85 -13.73
N ASN A 233 -31.36 4.53 -15.02
CA ASN A 233 -32.45 4.50 -15.99
C ASN A 233 -33.19 3.16 -16.06
N GLU A 234 -32.63 2.09 -15.50
CA GLU A 234 -33.27 0.77 -15.45
C GLU A 234 -33.92 0.52 -14.10
N SER A 235 -35.17 0.06 -14.11
CA SER A 235 -35.95 -0.24 -12.90
C SER A 235 -35.32 -1.34 -12.03
N GLU A 236 -34.54 -2.23 -12.62
CA GLU A 236 -33.90 -3.36 -11.94
C GLU A 236 -32.73 -2.94 -11.01
N CYS A 237 -32.12 -1.78 -11.25
CA CYS A 237 -30.99 -1.27 -10.47
C CYS A 237 -31.32 -0.04 -9.61
N ARG A 238 -32.61 0.26 -9.39
CA ARG A 238 -33.03 1.34 -8.50
C ARG A 238 -33.11 0.88 -7.05
N PHE A 239 -32.55 1.70 -6.15
CA PHE A 239 -32.70 1.53 -4.72
C PHE A 239 -33.70 2.54 -4.16
N ILE A 240 -34.63 2.06 -3.32
CA ILE A 240 -35.56 2.92 -2.60
C ILE A 240 -35.13 2.89 -1.13
N PRO A 241 -34.61 4.01 -0.57
CA PRO A 241 -34.26 4.08 0.84
C PRO A 241 -35.52 3.88 1.69
N SER A 242 -35.39 3.14 2.80
CA SER A 242 -36.41 3.15 3.84
C SER A 242 -36.34 4.51 4.54
N SER A 243 -37.40 5.31 4.40
CA SER A 243 -37.64 6.55 5.15
C SER A 243 -37.52 6.33 6.66
#